data_AF-V6F7E8-F1
#
_entry.id   AF-V6F7E8-F1
#
_cell.length_a   1.000
_cell.length_b   1.000
_cell.length_c   1.000
_cell.angle_alpha   90.00
_cell.angle_beta   90.00
_cell.angle_gamma   90.00
#
_symmetry.space_group_name_H-M   'P 1'
#
loop_
_entity.id
_entity.type
_entity.pdbx_description
1 polymer ?
#
loop_
_entity_poly.entity_id
_entity_poly.type
_entity_poly.pdbx_seq_one_letter_code
_entity_poly.pdbx_strand_id
1 'polypeptide(L)'
;MIAAPSFEPLTRVQSQPSRWRHLAPVLSVLLHVLLALVWMGFPLPDLPETAPEPQAVTVDLVPPPPPPAAAKDGGAPAAKPGTEGKPIPQLAEGDLAEKSTPVSESQSPKPAQPDPVAAVPAPKQKKPAPVNQNERDWVLSRVLRHWRPPAGLSAYDKADISLRVKVLADGHFSDIYDSRRRWNPVEVFDGYQTLPANAIQRRIIDAIYTAIRKAQPLPLPEALRQKAPFDLRLDFRFKDAR
;
A
#
# COMPACT_ATOMS: atom_id res chain seq x y z
N MET A 1 36.63 18.73 67.31
CA MET A 1 37.61 18.92 66.22
C MET A 1 36.97 18.44 64.94
N ILE A 2 36.57 19.36 64.05
CA ILE A 2 35.91 19.04 62.78
C ILE A 2 36.84 19.52 61.69
N ALA A 3 37.34 18.60 60.86
CA ALA A 3 38.20 18.89 59.73
C ALA A 3 37.37 19.49 58.57
N ALA A 4 37.82 20.60 58.02
CA ALA A 4 37.24 21.20 56.82
C ALA A 4 37.70 20.45 55.57
N PRO A 5 36.83 20.22 54.56
CA PRO A 5 37.25 19.67 53.28
C PRO A 5 37.93 20.74 52.41
N SER A 6 39.14 20.42 51.96
CA SER A 6 39.91 21.16 50.95
C SER A 6 39.22 21.07 49.58
N PHE A 7 38.92 22.21 48.97
CA PHE A 7 38.48 22.30 47.58
C PHE A 7 39.71 22.31 46.66
N GLU A 8 39.87 21.28 45.83
CA GLU A 8 40.81 21.31 44.72
C GLU A 8 40.23 22.09 43.54
N PRO A 9 41.01 22.96 42.88
CA PRO A 9 40.54 23.71 41.72
C PRO A 9 40.47 22.82 40.47
N LEU A 10 39.32 22.93 39.80
CA LEU A 10 39.00 22.29 38.51
C LEU A 10 40.13 22.45 37.49
N THR A 11 40.64 21.31 37.03
CA THR A 11 41.55 21.20 35.89
C THR A 11 40.93 21.86 34.65
N ARG A 12 41.49 23.00 34.25
CA ARG A 12 41.25 23.65 32.96
C ARG A 12 41.66 22.69 31.84
N VAL A 13 40.68 22.10 31.16
CA VAL A 13 40.89 21.32 29.93
C VAL A 13 41.44 22.26 28.86
N GLN A 14 42.75 22.17 28.65
CA GLN A 14 43.47 22.87 27.60
C GLN A 14 43.10 22.19 26.26
N SER A 15 42.17 22.78 25.50
CA SER A 15 41.80 22.27 24.18
C SER A 15 42.97 22.42 23.22
N GLN A 16 43.54 21.29 22.79
CA GLN A 16 44.54 21.27 21.71
C GLN A 16 43.93 21.89 20.44
N PRO A 17 44.64 22.81 19.76
CA PRO A 17 44.19 23.29 18.46
C PRO A 17 44.23 22.13 17.46
N SER A 18 43.04 21.69 17.07
CA SER A 18 42.86 20.63 16.06
C SER A 18 43.51 21.05 14.74
N ARG A 19 44.46 20.23 14.26
CA ARG A 19 45.12 20.35 12.95
C ARG A 19 44.15 20.39 11.75
N TRP A 20 42.86 20.12 12.01
CA TRP A 20 41.77 20.11 11.03
C TRP A 20 41.31 21.51 10.61
N ARG A 21 41.70 22.57 11.33
CA ARG A 21 41.33 23.96 10.98
C ARG A 21 41.86 24.39 9.60
N HIS A 22 42.95 23.78 9.13
CA HIS A 22 43.52 24.07 7.81
C HIS A 22 42.99 23.17 6.69
N LEU A 23 42.32 22.05 7.01
CA LEU A 23 41.75 21.14 6.00
C LEU A 23 40.41 21.63 5.45
N ALA A 24 39.61 22.32 6.28
CA ALA A 24 38.31 22.86 5.89
C ALA A 24 38.37 23.84 4.69
N PRO A 25 39.27 24.84 4.63
CA PRO A 25 39.33 25.74 3.48
C PRO A 25 39.85 25.03 2.22
N VAL A 26 40.78 24.08 2.35
CA VAL A 26 41.33 23.34 1.19
C VAL A 26 40.25 22.49 0.52
N LEU A 27 39.42 21.80 1.31
CA LEU A 27 38.28 21.05 0.80
C LEU A 27 37.25 21.94 0.11
N SER A 28 37.01 23.13 0.66
CA SER A 28 36.10 24.11 0.05
C SER A 28 36.61 24.57 -1.31
N VAL A 29 37.89 24.95 -1.42
CA VAL A 29 38.49 25.35 -2.70
C VAL A 29 38.45 24.19 -3.71
N LEU A 30 38.80 22.98 -3.30
CA LEU A 30 38.76 21.79 -4.17
C LEU A 30 37.35 21.52 -4.71
N LEU A 31 36.32 21.65 -3.87
CA LEU A 31 34.92 21.48 -4.26
C LEU A 31 34.50 22.52 -5.30
N HIS A 32 34.87 23.78 -5.12
CA HIS A 32 34.54 24.84 -6.08
C HIS A 32 35.27 24.66 -7.41
N VAL A 33 36.52 24.20 -7.40
CA VAL A 33 37.25 23.87 -8.63
C VAL A 33 36.60 22.71 -9.38
N LEU A 34 36.18 21.65 -8.68
CA LEU A 34 35.46 20.54 -9.30
C LEU A 34 34.12 20.98 -9.90
N LEU A 35 33.38 21.84 -9.20
CA LEU A 35 32.12 22.38 -9.69
C LEU A 35 32.33 23.26 -10.94
N ALA A 36 33.37 24.09 -10.95
CA ALA A 36 33.74 24.89 -12.11
C ALA A 36 34.15 24.03 -13.32
N LEU A 37 34.84 22.91 -13.09
CA LEU A 37 35.18 21.95 -14.15
C LEU A 37 33.95 21.26 -14.74
N VAL A 38 32.96 20.90 -13.92
CA VAL A 38 31.68 20.37 -14.40
C VAL A 38 30.95 21.40 -15.28
N TRP A 39 31.00 22.68 -14.90
CA TRP A 39 30.37 23.77 -15.66
C TRP A 39 31.12 24.13 -16.95
N MET A 40 32.44 23.98 -17.00
CA MET A 40 33.23 24.35 -18.19
C MET A 40 33.37 23.24 -19.25
N GLY A 41 33.05 21.97 -18.93
CA GLY A 41 33.63 20.84 -19.67
C GLY A 41 32.71 19.79 -20.27
N PHE A 42 31.38 19.85 -20.10
CA PHE A 42 30.48 18.91 -20.75
C PHE A 42 29.67 19.59 -21.85
N PRO A 43 30.14 19.58 -23.12
CA PRO A 43 29.23 19.84 -24.23
C PRO A 43 28.15 18.76 -24.21
N LEU A 44 26.89 19.17 -24.12
CA LEU A 44 25.78 18.28 -24.46
C LEU A 44 26.04 17.76 -25.88
N PRO A 45 25.97 16.45 -26.16
CA PRO A 45 25.99 15.98 -27.53
C PRO A 45 24.85 16.65 -28.29
N ASP A 46 25.20 17.34 -29.37
CA ASP A 46 24.25 17.93 -30.31
C ASP A 46 23.28 16.84 -30.77
N LEU A 47 22.03 16.94 -30.34
CA LEU A 47 20.94 16.18 -30.91
C LEU A 47 20.82 16.64 -32.37
N PRO A 48 20.86 15.74 -33.37
CA PRO A 48 20.74 16.16 -34.76
C PRO A 48 19.40 16.86 -34.97
N GLU A 49 19.50 18.14 -35.33
CA GLU A 49 18.44 18.97 -35.90
C GLU A 49 18.00 18.33 -37.23
N THR A 50 17.01 17.45 -37.17
CA THR A 50 16.21 17.08 -38.34
C THR A 50 14.79 16.85 -37.87
N ALA A 51 14.02 17.93 -37.89
CA ALA A 51 12.57 17.82 -37.97
C ALA A 51 12.21 16.98 -39.21
N PRO A 52 11.18 16.14 -39.08
CA PRO A 52 10.03 16.38 -39.92
C PRO A 52 8.82 16.71 -39.05
N GLU A 53 8.02 17.63 -39.58
CA GLU A 53 6.76 18.15 -39.03
C GLU A 53 5.89 17.09 -38.34
N PRO A 54 5.13 17.46 -37.29
CA PRO A 54 4.07 16.60 -36.80
C PRO A 54 3.07 16.39 -37.93
N GLN A 55 3.06 15.19 -38.51
CA GLN A 55 1.94 14.75 -39.33
C GLN A 55 0.69 14.94 -38.48
N ALA A 56 -0.20 15.80 -38.95
CA ALA A 56 -1.55 15.90 -38.45
C ALA A 56 -2.12 14.48 -38.48
N VAL A 57 -2.29 13.88 -37.30
CA VAL A 57 -3.06 12.66 -37.15
C VAL A 57 -4.50 13.06 -37.46
N THR A 58 -4.88 12.92 -38.72
CA THR A 58 -6.27 12.90 -39.14
C THR A 58 -6.90 11.72 -38.43
N VAL A 59 -7.55 11.98 -37.30
CA VAL A 59 -8.41 11.02 -36.64
C VAL A 59 -9.60 10.84 -37.57
N ASP A 60 -9.57 9.79 -38.39
CA ASP A 60 -10.76 9.31 -39.07
C ASP A 60 -11.69 8.78 -37.97
N LEU A 61 -12.62 9.63 -37.54
CA LEU A 61 -13.71 9.24 -36.66
C LEU A 61 -14.54 8.23 -37.44
N VAL A 62 -14.27 6.94 -37.23
CA VAL A 62 -15.22 5.89 -37.57
C VAL A 62 -16.53 6.24 -36.84
N PRO A 63 -17.63 6.51 -37.56
CA PRO A 63 -18.89 6.83 -36.93
C PRO A 63 -19.35 5.63 -36.08
N PRO A 64 -19.93 5.87 -34.89
CA PRO A 64 -20.47 4.78 -34.08
C PRO A 64 -21.51 3.99 -34.88
N PRO A 65 -21.55 2.65 -34.75
CA PRO A 65 -22.58 1.85 -35.42
C PRO A 65 -23.98 2.34 -34.99
N PRO A 66 -24.94 2.43 -35.92
CA PRO A 66 -26.29 2.91 -35.61
C PRO A 66 -26.94 2.00 -34.55
N PRO A 67 -27.72 2.57 -33.62
CA PRO A 67 -28.48 1.76 -32.66
C PRO A 67 -29.43 0.84 -33.44
N PRO A 68 -29.58 -0.44 -33.06
CA PRO A 68 -30.52 -1.34 -33.71
C PRO A 68 -31.93 -0.76 -33.61
N ALA A 69 -32.52 -0.49 -34.77
CA ALA A 69 -33.88 -0.01 -34.90
C ALA A 69 -34.85 -0.99 -34.23
N ALA A 70 -35.71 -0.45 -33.36
CA ALA A 70 -36.89 -1.16 -32.92
C ALA A 70 -37.80 -1.39 -34.14
N ALA A 71 -37.91 -2.64 -34.58
CA ALA A 71 -38.98 -3.09 -35.46
C ALA A 71 -39.90 -4.01 -34.67
N LYS A 72 -41.17 -3.61 -34.63
CA LYS A 72 -42.31 -4.33 -34.09
C LYS A 72 -42.63 -5.58 -34.92
N ASP A 73 -43.31 -6.50 -34.23
CA ASP A 73 -44.32 -7.44 -34.70
C ASP A 73 -43.91 -8.63 -35.59
N GLY A 74 -44.21 -9.82 -35.05
CA GLY A 74 -44.91 -10.84 -35.84
C GLY A 74 -44.24 -12.20 -35.97
N GLY A 75 -44.78 -13.18 -35.24
CA GLY A 75 -45.04 -14.53 -35.80
C GLY A 75 -43.91 -15.55 -35.79
N ALA A 76 -43.99 -16.50 -34.85
CA ALA A 76 -43.52 -17.89 -35.01
C ALA A 76 -44.15 -18.53 -36.28
N PRO A 77 -43.66 -19.66 -36.87
CA PRO A 77 -43.20 -20.85 -36.16
C PRO A 77 -42.14 -21.77 -36.81
N ALA A 78 -41.62 -22.68 -35.98
CA ALA A 78 -41.25 -24.10 -36.21
C ALA A 78 -40.46 -24.55 -37.46
N ALA A 79 -39.30 -25.19 -37.26
CA ALA A 79 -39.03 -26.60 -37.64
C ALA A 79 -37.60 -27.05 -37.24
N LYS A 80 -37.51 -28.21 -36.57
CA LYS A 80 -36.31 -29.08 -36.40
C LYS A 80 -36.12 -29.94 -37.70
N PRO A 81 -35.30 -31.02 -37.81
CA PRO A 81 -34.29 -31.68 -36.92
C PRO A 81 -33.00 -32.23 -37.63
N GLY A 82 -31.96 -32.56 -36.85
CA GLY A 82 -31.30 -33.90 -36.85
C GLY A 82 -29.79 -33.83 -37.18
N THR A 83 -28.83 -34.59 -36.63
CA THR A 83 -28.89 -35.86 -35.86
C THR A 83 -27.48 -36.19 -35.27
N GLU A 84 -27.45 -36.78 -34.06
CA GLU A 84 -26.42 -37.64 -33.38
C GLU A 84 -25.02 -37.09 -33.04
N GLY A 85 -24.43 -37.26 -31.82
CA GLY A 85 -24.74 -38.13 -30.68
C GLY A 85 -24.09 -37.68 -29.34
N LYS A 86 -24.67 -38.16 -28.24
CA LYS A 86 -24.37 -37.95 -26.78
C LYS A 86 -23.56 -39.15 -26.21
N PRO A 87 -23.06 -39.23 -24.93
CA PRO A 87 -23.52 -38.57 -23.68
C PRO A 87 -22.46 -38.10 -22.61
N ILE A 88 -22.67 -36.94 -21.94
CA ILE A 88 -22.96 -36.62 -20.49
C ILE A 88 -22.23 -37.44 -19.39
N PRO A 89 -21.72 -36.83 -18.28
CA PRO A 89 -22.57 -36.57 -17.08
C PRO A 89 -22.22 -35.28 -16.28
N GLN A 90 -23.14 -34.30 -16.25
CA GLN A 90 -23.26 -33.30 -15.18
C GLN A 90 -24.41 -33.74 -14.24
N LEU A 91 -24.10 -33.89 -12.96
CA LEU A 91 -25.00 -34.09 -11.83
C LEU A 91 -24.88 -32.83 -10.95
N ALA A 92 -25.89 -32.23 -10.34
CA ALA A 92 -27.33 -32.31 -10.44
C ALA A 92 -27.83 -31.05 -9.70
N GLU A 93 -28.66 -30.23 -10.34
CA GLU A 93 -29.52 -29.27 -9.62
C GLU A 93 -30.65 -30.08 -8.99
N GLY A 94 -30.74 -30.03 -7.65
CA GLY A 94 -31.79 -30.67 -6.86
C GLY A 94 -32.72 -29.62 -6.27
N ASP A 95 -33.85 -29.50 -6.95
CA ASP A 95 -35.22 -29.17 -6.51
C ASP A 95 -35.52 -28.23 -5.33
N LEU A 96 -36.29 -27.20 -5.68
CA LEU A 96 -37.25 -26.52 -4.84
C LEU A 96 -38.31 -27.47 -4.26
N ALA A 97 -38.59 -27.35 -2.97
CA ALA A 97 -39.93 -27.49 -2.38
C ALA A 97 -39.94 -26.61 -1.11
N GLU A 98 -40.47 -25.39 -1.18
CA GLU A 98 -41.84 -25.03 -0.80
C GLU A 98 -42.30 -25.50 0.60
N LYS A 99 -42.65 -24.48 1.40
CA LYS A 99 -43.80 -24.39 2.31
C LYS A 99 -43.69 -24.90 3.77
N SER A 100 -43.89 -23.91 4.65
CA SER A 100 -44.83 -23.91 5.80
C SER A 100 -44.32 -24.28 7.20
N THR A 101 -44.09 -23.23 8.00
CA THR A 101 -44.40 -23.14 9.45
C THR A 101 -45.87 -23.50 9.74
N PRO A 102 -46.33 -23.90 10.96
CA PRO A 102 -45.99 -23.27 12.26
C PRO A 102 -46.05 -24.12 13.59
N VAL A 103 -45.40 -23.59 14.65
CA VAL A 103 -45.84 -23.38 16.07
C VAL A 103 -46.08 -24.55 17.07
N SER A 104 -45.43 -24.37 18.25
CA SER A 104 -45.74 -24.80 19.66
C SER A 104 -45.88 -26.30 20.00
N GLU A 105 -45.55 -26.83 21.18
CA GLU A 105 -45.37 -26.30 22.55
C GLU A 105 -44.62 -27.33 23.43
N SER A 106 -43.82 -26.85 24.39
CA SER A 106 -43.56 -27.37 25.75
C SER A 106 -43.27 -28.86 26.02
N GLN A 107 -42.07 -29.14 26.59
CA GLN A 107 -41.91 -29.74 27.92
C GLN A 107 -40.41 -29.78 28.34
N SER A 108 -40.06 -29.06 29.41
CA SER A 108 -38.84 -29.30 30.21
C SER A 108 -39.10 -30.43 31.22
N PRO A 109 -38.05 -31.07 31.79
CA PRO A 109 -37.46 -30.56 33.03
C PRO A 109 -35.92 -30.59 33.08
N LYS A 110 -35.34 -29.52 33.66
CA LYS A 110 -33.97 -29.41 34.21
C LYS A 110 -33.86 -30.30 35.48
N PRO A 111 -32.68 -30.74 35.95
CA PRO A 111 -31.64 -29.91 36.61
C PRO A 111 -30.22 -30.28 36.13
N ALA A 112 -29.12 -29.51 36.22
CA ALA A 112 -28.67 -28.58 37.24
C ALA A 112 -27.65 -27.57 36.64
N GLN A 113 -27.54 -26.43 37.32
CA GLN A 113 -26.63 -25.29 37.10
C GLN A 113 -25.15 -25.64 37.35
N PRO A 114 -24.22 -24.86 36.75
CA PRO A 114 -23.71 -23.67 37.45
C PRO A 114 -23.83 -22.38 36.61
N ASP A 115 -24.23 -21.28 37.28
CA ASP A 115 -24.21 -19.89 36.77
C ASP A 115 -22.77 -19.30 36.81
N PRO A 116 -22.54 -18.01 36.49
CA PRO A 116 -22.51 -17.45 35.14
C PRO A 116 -21.22 -16.62 34.97
N VAL A 117 -20.24 -17.06 34.17
CA VAL A 117 -19.21 -16.10 33.72
C VAL A 117 -19.85 -15.29 32.60
N ALA A 118 -20.23 -14.07 32.94
CA ALA A 118 -20.72 -13.05 32.04
C ALA A 118 -19.89 -13.04 30.75
N ALA A 119 -20.43 -13.65 29.69
CA ALA A 119 -19.97 -13.44 28.35
C ALA A 119 -20.31 -11.98 28.03
N VAL A 120 -19.36 -11.10 28.30
CA VAL A 120 -19.36 -9.73 27.81
C VAL A 120 -19.69 -9.82 26.33
N PRO A 121 -20.80 -9.24 25.85
CA PRO A 121 -21.10 -9.26 24.44
C PRO A 121 -19.93 -8.56 23.75
N ALA A 122 -19.19 -9.31 22.93
CA ALA A 122 -18.14 -8.76 22.08
C ALA A 122 -18.76 -7.55 21.37
N PRO A 123 -18.20 -6.34 21.52
CA PRO A 123 -18.79 -5.15 20.92
C PRO A 123 -18.92 -5.42 19.43
N LYS A 124 -20.16 -5.38 18.92
CA LYS A 124 -20.45 -5.43 17.49
C LYS A 124 -19.56 -4.38 16.84
N GLN A 125 -18.46 -4.83 16.23
CA GLN A 125 -17.53 -3.95 15.53
C GLN A 125 -18.34 -3.33 14.40
N LYS A 126 -18.74 -2.07 14.57
CA LYS A 126 -19.33 -1.28 13.50
C LYS A 126 -18.34 -1.37 12.35
N LYS A 127 -18.80 -1.94 11.22
CA LYS A 127 -17.99 -2.01 10.01
C LYS A 127 -17.44 -0.60 9.77
N PRO A 128 -16.10 -0.43 9.67
CA PRO A 128 -15.51 0.89 9.50
C PRO A 128 -16.09 1.54 8.25
N ALA A 129 -16.27 2.86 8.30
CA ALA A 129 -16.87 3.60 7.20
C ALA A 129 -16.08 3.32 5.90
N PRO A 130 -16.76 2.97 4.79
CA PRO A 130 -16.07 2.69 3.54
C PRO A 130 -15.37 3.97 3.04
N VAL A 131 -14.06 3.84 2.84
CA VAL A 131 -13.17 4.90 2.33
C VAL A 131 -13.30 4.96 0.81
N ASN A 132 -13.43 6.17 0.25
CA ASN A 132 -13.50 6.36 -1.20
C ASN A 132 -12.15 6.10 -1.86
N GLN A 133 -12.13 5.76 -3.15
CA GLN A 133 -10.91 5.57 -3.93
C GLN A 133 -9.95 6.76 -3.82
N ASN A 134 -10.44 7.99 -3.97
CA ASN A 134 -9.62 9.20 -3.86
C ASN A 134 -8.93 9.34 -2.48
N GLU A 135 -9.61 8.93 -1.41
CA GLU A 135 -9.05 8.95 -0.06
C GLU A 135 -7.97 7.88 0.11
N ARG A 136 -8.17 6.69 -0.47
CA ARG A 136 -7.15 5.63 -0.51
C ARG A 136 -5.92 6.09 -1.28
N ASP A 137 -6.11 6.68 -2.46
CA ASP A 137 -5.03 7.18 -3.31
C ASP A 137 -4.28 8.33 -2.65
N TRP A 138 -4.97 9.18 -1.88
CA TRP A 138 -4.33 10.20 -1.06
C TRP A 138 -3.38 9.58 -0.03
N VAL A 139 -3.83 8.56 0.73
CA VAL A 139 -2.97 7.88 1.71
C VAL A 139 -1.81 7.17 1.02
N LEU A 140 -2.09 6.46 -0.08
CA LEU A 140 -1.06 5.79 -0.88
C LEU A 140 0.00 6.77 -1.38
N SER A 141 -0.41 7.95 -1.87
CA SER A 141 0.52 8.99 -2.32
C SER A 141 1.46 9.47 -1.22
N ARG A 142 1.00 9.50 0.05
CA ARG A 142 1.84 9.87 1.19
C ARG A 142 2.88 8.79 1.47
N VAL A 143 2.49 7.52 1.42
CA VAL A 143 3.42 6.41 1.59
C VAL A 143 4.45 6.39 0.45
N LEU A 144 4.01 6.56 -0.80
CA LEU A 144 4.87 6.55 -1.98
C LEU A 144 5.92 7.68 -1.98
N ARG A 145 5.68 8.82 -1.30
CA ARG A 145 6.71 9.86 -1.13
C ARG A 145 7.94 9.37 -0.37
N HIS A 146 7.78 8.37 0.48
CA HIS A 146 8.88 7.78 1.26
C HIS A 146 9.37 6.45 0.69
N TRP A 147 8.75 5.99 -0.41
CA TRP A 147 9.16 4.80 -1.12
C TRP A 147 10.47 5.03 -1.85
N ARG A 148 11.42 4.12 -1.65
CA ARG A 148 12.69 4.08 -2.39
C ARG A 148 12.76 2.72 -3.08
N PRO A 149 12.58 2.67 -4.41
CA PRO A 149 12.63 1.40 -5.12
C PRO A 149 14.00 0.74 -4.94
N PRO A 150 14.07 -0.54 -4.57
CA PRO A 150 15.34 -1.23 -4.46
C PRO A 150 15.98 -1.41 -5.84
N ALA A 151 17.31 -1.45 -5.89
CA ALA A 151 18.03 -1.75 -7.12
C ALA A 151 17.61 -3.14 -7.66
N GLY A 152 17.38 -3.21 -8.97
CA GLY A 152 16.91 -4.43 -9.64
C GLY A 152 15.38 -4.63 -9.63
N LEU A 153 14.60 -3.68 -9.11
CA LEU A 153 13.14 -3.74 -9.18
C LEU A 153 12.63 -3.80 -10.64
N SER A 154 13.31 -3.13 -11.57
CA SER A 154 12.96 -3.14 -13.00
C SER A 154 13.06 -4.52 -13.65
N ALA A 155 13.90 -5.42 -13.12
CA ALA A 155 13.97 -6.80 -13.56
C ALA A 155 12.77 -7.65 -13.08
N TYR A 156 11.99 -7.12 -12.13
CA TYR A 156 10.81 -7.74 -11.57
C TYR A 156 9.56 -7.20 -12.28
N ASP A 157 9.37 -7.65 -13.51
CA ASP A 157 8.26 -7.21 -14.34
C ASP A 157 6.94 -7.73 -13.73
N LYS A 158 6.05 -6.81 -13.31
CA LYS A 158 4.70 -7.08 -12.77
C LYS A 158 4.62 -7.60 -11.33
N ALA A 159 5.41 -7.06 -10.40
CA ALA A 159 5.06 -7.23 -8.98
C ALA A 159 3.89 -6.32 -8.57
N ASP A 160 2.91 -6.89 -7.89
CA ASP A 160 1.87 -6.19 -7.16
C ASP A 160 1.85 -6.61 -5.69
N ILE A 161 1.76 -5.63 -4.80
CA ILE A 161 1.67 -5.87 -3.35
C ILE A 161 0.47 -5.12 -2.82
N SER A 162 -0.45 -5.86 -2.19
CA SER A 162 -1.67 -5.31 -1.59
C SER A 162 -1.64 -5.47 -0.08
N LEU A 163 -1.81 -4.37 0.65
CA LEU A 163 -1.75 -4.34 2.11
C LEU A 163 -3.02 -3.74 2.68
N ARG A 164 -3.66 -4.41 3.65
CA ARG A 164 -4.78 -3.83 4.40
C ARG A 164 -4.25 -3.15 5.65
N VAL A 165 -4.46 -1.85 5.76
CA VAL A 165 -4.03 -1.04 6.90
C VAL A 165 -5.23 -0.34 7.51
N LYS A 166 -5.18 -0.12 8.82
CA LYS A 166 -6.16 0.65 9.56
C LYS A 166 -5.52 1.96 10.01
N VAL A 167 -6.16 3.08 9.70
CA VAL A 167 -5.69 4.43 10.03
C VAL A 167 -6.44 4.94 11.25
N LEU A 168 -5.70 5.46 12.22
CA LEU A 168 -6.22 6.06 13.45
C LEU A 168 -6.40 7.58 13.28
N ALA A 169 -7.14 8.21 14.19
CA ALA A 169 -7.44 9.65 14.13
C ALA A 169 -6.19 10.53 14.31
N ASP A 170 -5.15 10.01 14.94
CA ASP A 170 -3.84 10.65 15.12
C ASP A 170 -2.94 10.56 13.87
N GLY A 171 -3.41 9.95 12.78
CA GLY A 171 -2.66 9.77 11.55
C GLY A 171 -1.67 8.61 11.57
N HIS A 172 -1.62 7.82 12.65
CA HIS A 172 -0.85 6.58 12.65
C HIS A 172 -1.64 5.42 12.04
N PHE A 173 -0.92 4.44 11.50
CA PHE A 173 -1.48 3.13 11.22
C PHE A 173 -1.53 2.33 12.53
N SER A 174 -2.55 1.50 12.69
CA SER A 174 -2.67 0.64 13.87
C SER A 174 -1.89 -0.67 13.72
N ASP A 175 -1.69 -1.34 14.85
CA ASP A 175 -1.19 -2.72 14.94
C ASP A 175 0.22 -2.92 14.35
N ILE A 176 0.43 -3.90 13.48
CA ILE A 176 1.74 -4.30 12.92
C ILE A 176 2.39 -3.20 12.05
N TYR A 177 1.60 -2.19 11.64
CA TYR A 177 2.04 -1.08 10.81
C TYR A 177 2.39 0.18 11.60
N ASP A 178 2.16 0.23 12.91
CA ASP A 178 2.44 1.43 13.72
C ASP A 178 3.94 1.75 13.74
N SER A 179 4.28 2.99 13.38
CA SER A 179 5.66 3.46 13.36
C SER A 179 6.31 3.51 14.75
N ARG A 180 5.52 3.52 15.83
CA ARG A 180 5.99 3.52 17.22
C ARG A 180 6.43 2.15 17.75
N ARG A 181 6.01 1.06 17.11
CA ARG A 181 6.38 -0.31 17.51
C ARG A 181 7.81 -0.62 17.11
N ARG A 182 8.41 -1.71 17.61
CA ARG A 182 9.72 -2.16 17.12
C ARG A 182 9.63 -2.54 15.63
N TRP A 183 10.73 -2.42 14.89
CA TRP A 183 10.82 -2.91 13.52
C TRP A 183 10.70 -4.44 13.50
N ASN A 184 9.60 -4.97 12.94
CA ASN A 184 9.40 -6.40 12.74
C ASN A 184 8.65 -6.71 11.42
N PRO A 185 9.36 -6.92 10.30
CA PRO A 185 8.74 -7.23 9.00
C PRO A 185 8.12 -8.64 8.94
N VAL A 186 8.50 -9.54 9.86
CA VAL A 186 7.99 -10.93 9.93
C VAL A 186 6.49 -10.95 10.23
N GLU A 187 6.01 -10.07 11.10
CA GLU A 187 4.60 -10.00 11.48
C GLU A 187 3.74 -9.41 10.36
N VAL A 188 4.35 -8.72 9.40
CA VAL A 188 3.65 -7.96 8.37
C VAL A 188 3.52 -8.74 7.07
N PHE A 189 4.56 -9.50 6.71
CA PHE A 189 4.62 -10.24 5.45
C PHE A 189 4.88 -11.71 5.72
N ASP A 190 3.89 -12.54 5.39
CA ASP A 190 4.01 -13.99 5.45
C ASP A 190 5.19 -14.46 4.58
N GLY A 191 6.00 -15.36 5.13
CA GLY A 191 7.17 -15.88 4.42
C GLY A 191 8.37 -14.92 4.38
N TYR A 192 8.34 -13.75 5.04
CA TYR A 192 9.53 -12.87 5.08
C TYR A 192 10.81 -13.58 5.54
N GLN A 193 10.70 -14.50 6.50
CA GLN A 193 11.83 -15.27 7.01
C GLN A 193 12.37 -16.32 6.04
N THR A 194 11.53 -16.81 5.11
CA THR A 194 11.95 -17.82 4.13
C THR A 194 12.68 -17.21 2.94
N LEU A 195 12.60 -15.87 2.79
CA LEU A 195 13.26 -15.14 1.72
C LEU A 195 14.77 -14.99 1.97
N PRO A 196 15.62 -15.27 0.96
CA PRO A 196 17.05 -14.99 1.02
C PRO A 196 17.33 -13.53 1.40
N ALA A 197 18.38 -13.28 2.19
CA ALA A 197 18.75 -11.92 2.59
C ALA A 197 19.04 -10.98 1.41
N ASN A 198 19.51 -11.54 0.29
CA ASN A 198 19.81 -10.82 -0.94
C ASN A 198 18.65 -10.82 -1.96
N ALA A 199 17.52 -11.46 -1.68
CA ALA A 199 16.39 -11.52 -2.61
C ALA A 199 15.77 -10.15 -2.83
N ILE A 200 15.46 -9.83 -4.09
CA ILE A 200 14.80 -8.57 -4.47
C ILE A 200 13.46 -8.43 -3.74
N GLN A 201 12.67 -9.50 -3.64
CA GLN A 201 11.40 -9.53 -2.91
C GLN A 201 11.54 -9.06 -1.45
N ARG A 202 12.58 -9.52 -0.75
CA ARG A 202 12.85 -9.11 0.63
C ARG A 202 13.17 -7.63 0.72
N ARG A 203 13.98 -7.12 -0.21
CA ARG A 203 14.32 -5.69 -0.31
C ARG A 203 13.09 -4.83 -0.64
N ILE A 204 12.18 -5.33 -1.48
CA ILE A 204 10.91 -4.67 -1.79
C ILE A 204 10.08 -4.57 -0.50
N ILE A 205 9.89 -5.67 0.21
CA ILE A 205 9.16 -5.71 1.48
C ILE A 205 9.76 -4.72 2.49
N ASP A 206 11.08 -4.78 2.68
CA ASP A 206 11.80 -3.88 3.59
C ASP A 206 11.60 -2.42 3.21
N ALA A 207 11.69 -2.09 1.92
CA ALA A 207 11.46 -0.73 1.44
C ALA A 207 9.99 -0.29 1.67
N ILE A 208 9.00 -1.20 1.57
CA ILE A 208 7.57 -0.83 1.61
C ILE A 208 7.25 -0.56 3.07
N TYR A 209 7.66 -1.50 3.93
CA TYR A 209 7.47 -1.37 5.35
C TYR A 209 8.18 -0.13 5.91
N THR A 210 9.38 0.17 5.39
CA THR A 210 10.09 1.42 5.71
C THR A 210 9.29 2.65 5.29
N ALA A 211 8.74 2.67 4.07
CA ALA A 211 7.96 3.78 3.56
C ALA A 211 6.68 4.02 4.39
N ILE A 212 5.95 2.94 4.71
CA ILE A 212 4.74 2.97 5.55
C ILE A 212 5.04 3.59 6.92
N ARG A 213 6.16 3.21 7.54
CA ARG A 213 6.55 3.72 8.86
C ARG A 213 7.04 5.17 8.81
N LYS A 214 7.77 5.55 7.77
CA LYS A 214 8.26 6.94 7.59
C LYS A 214 7.15 7.93 7.23
N ALA A 215 6.08 7.45 6.60
CA ALA A 215 4.93 8.30 6.25
C ALA A 215 4.08 8.70 7.46
N GLN A 216 4.30 8.08 8.63
CA GLN A 216 3.54 8.36 9.84
C GLN A 216 4.25 9.41 10.72
N PRO A 217 3.50 10.31 11.37
CA PRO A 217 2.04 10.45 11.29
C PRO A 217 1.57 11.06 9.95
N LEU A 218 0.45 10.56 9.43
CA LEU A 218 -0.18 11.11 8.24
C LEU A 218 -0.88 12.43 8.58
N PRO A 219 -0.65 13.52 7.82
CA PRO A 219 -1.36 14.78 8.00
C PRO A 219 -2.79 14.67 7.44
N LEU A 220 -3.65 13.93 8.13
CA LEU A 220 -5.01 13.62 7.66
C LEU A 220 -5.82 14.92 7.47
N PRO A 221 -6.49 15.09 6.31
CA PRO A 221 -7.52 16.11 6.13
C PRO A 221 -8.63 15.94 7.16
N GLU A 222 -9.28 17.05 7.55
CA GLU A 222 -10.34 17.03 8.57
C GLU A 222 -11.47 16.05 8.24
N ALA A 223 -11.88 15.98 6.96
CA ALA A 223 -12.90 15.04 6.50
C ALA A 223 -12.52 13.55 6.72
N LEU A 224 -11.23 13.21 6.65
CA LEU A 224 -10.74 11.85 6.92
C LEU A 224 -10.57 11.59 8.42
N ARG A 225 -10.13 12.61 9.16
CA ARG A 225 -10.00 12.53 10.61
C ARG A 225 -11.32 12.21 11.30
N GLN A 226 -12.42 12.79 10.83
CA GLN A 226 -13.78 12.53 11.33
C GLN A 226 -14.29 11.10 11.05
N LYS A 227 -13.73 10.44 10.03
CA LYS A 227 -14.06 9.04 9.69
C LYS A 227 -13.17 8.03 10.42
N ALA A 228 -12.15 8.49 11.13
CA ALA A 228 -11.22 7.60 11.81
C ALA A 228 -11.86 6.93 13.04
N PRO A 229 -11.53 5.66 13.32
CA PRO A 229 -10.62 4.81 12.57
C PRO A 229 -11.27 4.18 11.33
N PHE A 230 -10.50 4.08 10.24
CA PHE A 230 -10.95 3.48 8.98
C PHE A 230 -9.94 2.49 8.41
N ASP A 231 -10.46 1.48 7.71
CA ASP A 231 -9.65 0.46 7.03
C ASP A 231 -9.52 0.80 5.55
N LEU A 232 -8.32 0.62 5.00
CA LEU A 232 -8.06 0.81 3.58
C LEU A 232 -7.08 -0.24 3.05
N ARG A 233 -7.16 -0.47 1.74
CA ARG A 233 -6.24 -1.31 0.99
C ARG A 233 -5.27 -0.42 0.23
N LEU A 234 -3.98 -0.61 0.45
CA LEU A 234 -2.89 0.02 -0.28
C LEU A 234 -2.41 -0.95 -1.35
N ASP A 235 -2.55 -0.58 -2.62
CA ASP A 235 -2.13 -1.38 -3.76
C ASP A 235 -0.89 -0.77 -4.40
N PHE A 236 0.26 -1.42 -4.22
CA PHE A 236 1.53 -1.05 -4.82
C PHE A 236 1.69 -1.82 -6.12
N ARG A 237 1.72 -1.10 -7.25
CA ARG A 237 1.92 -1.68 -8.58
C ARG A 237 3.27 -1.20 -9.13
N PHE A 238 4.20 -2.12 -9.31
CA PHE A 238 5.53 -1.81 -9.85
C PHE A 238 5.48 -1.99 -11.37
N LYS A 239 4.81 -1.06 -12.06
CA LYS A 239 4.88 -0.98 -13.52
C LYS A 239 6.12 -0.16 -13.87
N ASP A 240 7.15 -0.85 -14.35
CA ASP A 240 8.32 -0.28 -15.01
C ASP A 240 8.95 0.88 -14.21
N ALA A 241 9.49 0.57 -13.03
CA ALA A 241 10.29 1.52 -12.24
C ALA A 241 11.59 1.83 -13.01
N ARG A 242 11.52 2.83 -13.89
CA ARG A 242 12.66 3.40 -14.63
C ARG A 242 13.21 4.62 -13.90
#